data_AF-W7QMR9-F1
#
_entry.id   AF-W7QMR9-F1
#
_cell.length_a   1.000
_cell.length_b   1.000
_cell.length_c   1.000
_cell.angle_alpha   90.00
_cell.angle_beta   90.00
_cell.angle_gamma   90.00
#
_symmetry.space_group_name_H-M   'P 1'
#
loop_
_entity.id
_entity.type
_entity.pdbx_description
1 polymer ?
#
loop_
_entity_poly.entity_id
_entity_poly.type
_entity_poly.pdbx_seq_one_letter_code
_entity_poly.pdbx_strand_id
1 'polypeptide(L)' 'MPRHIIERFTVSLNGETAFEAELHQSVSASPYLLFYLSPEEDGEAVFEWQDDTGASARHEAAIETN' A
#
# COMPACT_ATOMS: atom_id res chain seq x y z
N MET A 1 -9.16 -25.24 -2.38
CA MET A 1 -8.12 -24.70 -1.48
C MET A 1 -8.66 -23.41 -0.88
N PRO A 2 -8.41 -23.09 0.40
CA PRO A 2 -8.78 -21.79 0.97
C PRO A 2 -8.09 -20.67 0.18
N ARG A 3 -8.76 -19.52 0.03
CA ARG A 3 -8.15 -18.32 -0.53
C ARG A 3 -7.05 -17.85 0.42
N HIS A 4 -5.94 -17.38 -0.14
CA HIS A 4 -4.87 -16.73 0.60
C HIS A 4 -4.21 -15.72 -0.35
N ILE A 5 -4.63 -14.47 -0.26
CA ILE A 5 -4.16 -13.39 -1.14
C ILE A 5 -3.89 -12.13 -0.32
N ILE A 6 -2.98 -11.32 -0.83
CA ILE A 6 -2.98 -9.89 -0.49
C ILE A 6 -4.26 -9.29 -1.07
N GLU A 7 -5.12 -8.72 -0.22
CA GLU A 7 -6.43 -8.19 -0.64
C GLU A 7 -6.50 -6.66 -0.62
N ARG A 8 -5.58 -5.99 0.10
CA ARG A 8 -5.53 -4.53 0.14
C ARG A 8 -4.09 -4.01 0.19
N PHE A 9 -3.88 -2.91 -0.50
CA PHE A 9 -2.68 -2.08 -0.37
C PHE A 9 -3.09 -0.62 -0.16
N THR A 10 -2.51 0.03 0.83
CA THR A 10 -2.73 1.45 1.12
C THR A 10 -1.42 2.21 1.18
N VAL A 11 -1.50 3.49 0.83
CA VAL A 11 -0.43 4.47 1.06
C VAL A 11 -1.02 5.69 1.76
N SER A 12 -0.43 6.05 2.89
CA SER A 12 -0.79 7.27 3.61
C SER A 12 0.36 8.27 3.58
N LEU A 13 0.04 9.53 3.35
CA LEU A 13 0.97 10.66 3.45
C LEU A 13 0.54 11.47 4.68
N ASN A 14 1.45 11.65 5.64
CA ASN A 14 1.18 12.43 6.87
C ASN A 14 -0.10 11.98 7.63
N GLY A 15 -0.42 10.68 7.55
CA GLY A 15 -1.58 10.07 8.19
C GLY A 15 -2.88 10.09 7.37
N GLU A 16 -2.88 10.72 6.20
CA GLU A 16 -4.02 10.75 5.29
C GLU A 16 -3.83 9.75 4.14
N THR A 17 -4.84 8.92 3.86
CA THR A 17 -4.76 7.95 2.76
C THR A 17 -4.69 8.68 1.42
N ALA A 18 -3.55 8.55 0.74
CA ALA A 18 -3.30 9.12 -0.58
C ALA A 18 -3.59 8.12 -1.71
N PHE A 19 -3.46 6.82 -1.45
CA PHE A 19 -3.72 5.76 -2.41
C PHE A 19 -4.29 4.52 -1.72
N GLU A 20 -5.25 3.87 -2.37
CA GLU A 20 -5.77 2.57 -1.95
C GLU A 20 -6.03 1.70 -3.20
N ALA A 21 -5.66 0.43 -3.10
CA ALA A 21 -5.98 -0.59 -4.08
C ALA A 21 -6.57 -1.83 -3.39
N GLU A 22 -7.75 -2.23 -3.85
CA GLU A 22 -8.34 -3.53 -3.53
C GLU A 22 -7.88 -4.55 -4.57
N LEU A 23 -7.35 -5.68 -4.11
CA LEU A 23 -6.81 -6.74 -4.94
C LEU A 23 -7.70 -7.98 -4.86
N HIS A 24 -7.91 -8.60 -6.02
CA HIS A 24 -8.74 -9.80 -6.15
C HIS A 24 -7.91 -10.99 -6.64
N GLN A 25 -8.50 -12.18 -6.62
CA GLN A 25 -7.82 -13.44 -6.94
C GLN A 25 -7.14 -13.49 -8.32
N SER A 26 -7.52 -12.62 -9.24
CA SER A 26 -6.91 -12.51 -10.58
C SER A 26 -5.53 -11.82 -10.58
N VAL A 27 -5.09 -11.29 -9.44
CA VAL A 27 -3.76 -10.72 -9.25
C VAL A 27 -2.76 -11.82 -8.88
N SER A 28 -1.50 -11.67 -9.29
CA SER A 28 -0.46 -12.66 -9.00
C SER A 28 -0.24 -12.84 -7.48
N ALA A 29 0.28 -14.00 -7.08
CA ALA A 29 0.62 -14.31 -5.68
C ALA A 29 1.70 -13.38 -5.07
N SER A 30 2.39 -12.58 -5.88
CA SER A 30 3.36 -11.57 -5.44
C SER A 30 3.09 -10.27 -6.19
N PRO A 31 2.06 -9.51 -5.78
CA PRO A 31 1.67 -8.30 -6.49
C PRO A 31 2.81 -7.28 -6.48
N TYR A 32 2.98 -6.61 -7.61
CA TYR A 32 3.83 -5.43 -7.74
C TYR A 32 2.97 -4.30 -8.29
N LEU A 33 2.94 -3.18 -7.58
CA LEU A 33 2.21 -1.98 -7.95
C LEU A 33 3.21 -0.87 -8.25
N LEU A 34 3.07 -0.26 -9.43
CA LEU A 34 3.77 0.95 -9.81
C LEU A 34 2.74 2.07 -9.94
N PHE A 35 2.95 3.14 -9.17
CA PHE A 35 2.06 4.30 -9.12
C PHE A 35 2.90 5.55 -8.92
N TYR A 36 2.29 6.70 -9.17
CA TYR A 36 2.90 8.01 -8.95
C TYR A 36 2.32 8.62 -7.68
N LEU A 37 3.18 9.25 -6.88
CA LEU A 37 2.80 10.12 -5.77
C LEU A 37 3.29 11.52 -6.08
N SER A 38 2.48 12.52 -5.76
CA SER A 38 2.85 13.93 -5.85
C SER A 38 2.54 14.59 -4.49
N PRO A 39 3.35 14.31 -3.45
CA PRO A 39 3.18 14.95 -2.15
C PRO A 39 3.36 16.47 -2.27
N GLU A 40 2.54 17.24 -1.56
CA GLU A 40 2.61 18.71 -1.55
C GLU A 40 3.58 19.25 -0.50
N GLU A 41 3.91 18.43 0.50
CA GLU A 41 4.76 18.78 1.63
C GLU A 41 5.74 17.63 1.94
N ASP A 42 6.85 17.97 2.59
CA ASP A 42 7.74 17.00 3.21
C ASP A 42 7.01 16.20 4.28
N GLY A 43 7.44 14.96 4.52
CA GLY A 43 6.80 14.16 5.54
C GLY A 43 7.13 12.67 5.48
N GLU A 44 6.16 11.86 5.88
CA GLU A 44 6.28 10.40 5.89
C GLU A 44 5.23 9.77 4.97
N ALA A 45 5.68 8.85 4.14
CA ALA A 45 4.85 7.92 3.40
C ALA A 45 4.84 6.57 4.12
N VAL A 46 3.64 6.10 4.44
CA VAL A 46 3.40 4.78 5.04
C VAL A 46 2.77 3.90 3.98
N PHE A 47 3.38 2.75 3.71
CA PHE A 47 2.88 1.73 2.79
C PHE A 47 2.45 0.51 3.59
N GLU A 48 1.23 0.02 3.36
CA GLU A 48 0.70 -1.14 4.08
C GLU A 48 0.07 -2.14 3.11
N TRP A 49 0.48 -3.40 3.25
CA TRP A 49 -0.14 -4.55 2.60
C TRP A 49 -0.95 -5.33 3.64
N GLN A 50 -2.15 -5.75 3.26
CA GLN A 50 -3.01 -6.59 4.09
C GLN A 50 -3.47 -7.82 3.30
N ASP A 51 -3.36 -8.99 3.93
CA ASP A 51 -3.93 -10.23 3.41
C ASP A 51 -5.33 -10.52 3.94
N ASP A 52 -6.00 -11.48 3.32
CA ASP A 52 -7.36 -11.89 3.68
C ASP A 52 -7.48 -12.69 4.99
N THR A 53 -6.36 -12.93 5.67
CA THR A 53 -6.31 -13.48 7.03
C THR A 53 -6.16 -12.39 8.09
N GLY A 54 -5.96 -11.14 7.66
CA GLY A 54 -5.75 -9.97 8.52
C GLY A 54 -4.29 -9.74 8.90
N ALA A 55 -3.33 -10.50 8.36
CA ALA A 55 -1.93 -10.20 8.55
C ALA A 55 -1.54 -8.99 7.69
N SER A 56 -0.62 -8.17 8.20
CA SER A 56 -0.16 -6.97 7.52
C SER A 56 1.36 -6.84 7.51
N ALA A 57 1.85 -6.15 6.48
CA ALA A 57 3.23 -5.72 6.38
C ALA A 57 3.26 -4.22 6.11
N ARG A 58 4.08 -3.50 6.89
CA ARG A 58 4.17 -2.05 6.88
C ARG A 58 5.58 -1.60 6.53
N HIS A 59 5.69 -0.54 5.74
CA HIS A 59 6.94 0.14 5.43
C HIS A 59 6.77 1.65 5.50
N GLU A 60 7.80 2.35 5.95
CA GLU A 60 7.79 3.80 6.16
C GLU A 60 8.97 4.41 5.39
N ALA A 61 8.74 5.52 4.71
CA ALA A 61 9.75 6.26 3.97
C ALA A 61 9.57 7.77 4.16
N ALA A 62 10.69 8.48 4.32
CA ALA A 62 10.68 9.94 4.31
C ALA A 62 10.43 10.47 2.89
N ILE A 63 9.66 11.54 2.81
CA ILE A 63 9.34 12.27 1.59
C ILE A 63 9.95 13.66 1.68
N GLU A 64 10.67 14.05 0.63
CA GLU A 64 11.26 15.38 0.45
C GLU A 64 10.72 15.97 -0.86
N THR A 65 10.03 17.10 -0.74
CA THR A 65 9.52 17.93 -1.83
C THR A 65 10.55 19.03 -2.11
N ASN A 66 11.06 19.06 -3.36
CA ASN A 66 12.11 20.00 -3.79
C ASN A 66 11.51 21.25 -4.44
#